data_AF-A0A973CWF5-F1
#
_entry.id   AF-A0A973CWF5-F1
#
_cell.length_a   1.000
_cell.length_b   1.000
_cell.length_c   1.000
_cell.angle_alpha   90.00
_cell.angle_beta   90.00
_cell.angle_gamma   90.00
#
_symmetry.space_group_name_H-M   'P 1'
#
loop_
_entity.id
_entity.type
_entity.pdbx_description
1 polymer ?
#
loop_
_entity_poly.entity_id
_entity_poly.type
_entity_poly.pdbx_seq_one_letter_code
_entity_poly.pdbx_strand_id
1 'polypeptide(L)'
;MKLALFDIEANGLDVDTVDVHCVVVRTEDGSRSFRPRETGEAVAYLNSLVEQGYVLAGHNIIEYDIPVLRRFGLTPGATFDTLVVSRAVYSGNTLFKKDKRYIARHPDCGLQPGSHALKAWGIRLDENKLDYDGGWEHFSEEMLTYCVQDVESNWKLAELLASRIPEEAALLECRVAEHLRTMRLNGVHFREEEAAGLAAELVQERATLTEELVSTFGSWYEAGETAVPKRTQVSRSVAPGDEGYRNVAKGCAYTKVKLVTFNPASTEHIAKRLSAVRGWKPAKYTDSGKAQVTSEILQDLPYPEAPLLARYQEIKKILGFISEGNNAWLKLVKGGRLHGKCNPTGTVSGRASHSNPNLGNVPSRSDLGHQCRGLFGGGPDRVNVGADASGLQLRLLGHYLARWDAGAFARQCEDGDIHEYMRQGTGLHTRDKQKTWTYAMLFGAAPALLGRTVIADHVAAGLPAPKQSRARTLGKQSLDNLGDAIPAFPKIQAALEASAERGYLETLDGRKIPVASQHLALAMLLQGAEAIIMKKAIDIAAPQLLRLDARLWGWVHDELQVDCDPHQAPFVGEILSLAIVQAGEYYNLRVRLDADYQVGESWRDTH
;
A
#
# COMPACT_ATOMS: atom_id res chain seq x y z
N MET A 1 -16.36 -25.80 4.94
CA MET A 1 -16.69 -25.66 3.51
C MET A 1 -16.51 -26.97 2.73
N LYS A 2 -17.39 -27.26 1.76
CA LYS A 2 -17.15 -28.25 0.70
C LYS A 2 -16.49 -27.56 -0.49
N LEU A 3 -15.40 -28.11 -1.03
CA LEU A 3 -14.61 -27.47 -2.08
C LEU A 3 -14.74 -28.22 -3.40
N ALA A 4 -15.02 -27.48 -4.47
CA ALA A 4 -14.84 -27.95 -5.84
C ALA A 4 -13.62 -27.22 -6.40
N LEU A 5 -12.45 -27.83 -6.26
CA LEU A 5 -11.21 -27.22 -6.70
C LEU A 5 -11.01 -27.46 -8.19
N PHE A 6 -10.70 -26.43 -8.95
CA PHE A 6 -10.45 -26.56 -10.36
C PHE A 6 -9.31 -25.66 -10.84
N ASP A 7 -8.84 -25.98 -12.03
CA ASP A 7 -7.81 -25.25 -12.76
C ASP A 7 -8.06 -25.43 -14.27
N ILE A 8 -7.63 -24.45 -15.07
CA ILE A 8 -7.71 -24.52 -16.54
C ILE A 8 -6.35 -24.29 -17.17
N GLU A 9 -6.13 -24.91 -18.33
CA GLU A 9 -5.03 -24.52 -19.22
C GLU A 9 -5.58 -23.92 -20.50
N ALA A 10 -4.89 -22.92 -21.04
CA ALA A 10 -5.35 -22.15 -22.19
C ALA A 10 -4.19 -21.59 -23.02
N ASN A 11 -4.49 -21.06 -24.21
CA ASN A 11 -3.47 -20.62 -25.18
C ASN A 11 -2.95 -19.18 -25.01
N GLY A 12 -3.25 -18.51 -23.90
CA GLY A 12 -2.83 -17.12 -23.69
C GLY A 12 -3.24 -16.57 -22.33
N LEU A 13 -3.25 -15.23 -22.20
CA LEU A 13 -3.57 -14.54 -20.93
C LEU A 13 -4.79 -13.61 -21.03
N ASP A 14 -5.27 -13.32 -22.23
CA ASP A 14 -6.43 -12.46 -22.43
C ASP A 14 -7.72 -13.27 -22.18
N VAL A 15 -8.31 -13.07 -21.00
CA VAL A 15 -9.47 -13.83 -20.52
C VAL A 15 -10.66 -13.77 -21.47
N ASP A 16 -10.73 -12.75 -22.33
CA ASP A 16 -11.84 -12.55 -23.26
C ASP A 16 -11.64 -13.33 -24.56
N THR A 17 -10.39 -13.65 -24.95
CA THR A 17 -10.07 -14.20 -26.29
C THR A 17 -9.40 -15.57 -26.29
N VAL A 18 -8.94 -16.08 -25.14
CA VAL A 18 -8.23 -17.38 -25.08
C VAL A 18 -9.11 -18.58 -25.43
N ASP A 19 -8.50 -19.65 -25.91
CA ASP A 19 -9.10 -20.98 -26.05
C ASP A 19 -8.69 -21.87 -24.87
N VAL A 20 -9.65 -22.59 -24.29
CA VAL A 20 -9.41 -23.51 -23.18
C VAL A 20 -8.95 -24.86 -23.73
N HIS A 21 -7.78 -25.30 -23.30
CA HIS A 21 -7.19 -26.59 -23.66
C HIS A 21 -7.69 -27.72 -22.77
N CYS A 22 -7.80 -27.50 -21.46
CA CYS A 22 -8.39 -28.46 -20.56
C CYS A 22 -8.92 -27.80 -19.29
N VAL A 23 -9.81 -28.52 -18.60
CA VAL A 23 -10.30 -28.17 -17.27
C VAL A 23 -10.15 -29.42 -16.40
N VAL A 24 -9.61 -29.27 -15.20
CA VAL A 24 -9.58 -30.35 -14.22
C VAL A 24 -10.33 -29.89 -12.99
N VAL A 25 -11.22 -30.75 -12.47
CA VAL A 25 -12.02 -30.49 -11.27
C VAL A 25 -11.80 -31.61 -10.27
N ARG A 26 -11.51 -31.28 -9.02
CA ARG A 26 -11.36 -32.18 -7.89
C ARG A 26 -12.34 -31.85 -6.79
N THR A 27 -12.97 -32.90 -6.27
CA THR A 27 -13.82 -32.90 -5.08
C THR A 27 -13.31 -33.97 -4.11
N GLU A 28 -13.98 -34.16 -2.98
CA GLU A 28 -13.73 -35.28 -2.07
C GLU A 28 -13.86 -36.65 -2.73
N ASP A 29 -14.67 -36.77 -3.79
CA ASP A 29 -14.94 -38.03 -4.50
C ASP A 29 -13.88 -38.36 -5.57
N GLY A 30 -12.95 -37.43 -5.81
CA GLY A 30 -11.85 -37.58 -6.78
C GLY A 30 -11.81 -36.48 -7.84
N SER A 31 -10.99 -36.73 -8.85
CA SER A 31 -10.67 -35.76 -9.91
C SER A 31 -11.31 -36.17 -11.24
N ARG A 32 -11.86 -35.19 -11.97
CA ARG A 32 -12.45 -35.32 -13.30
C ARG A 32 -11.78 -34.33 -14.25
N SER A 33 -11.36 -34.82 -15.40
CA SER A 33 -10.68 -34.03 -16.44
C SER A 33 -11.58 -33.86 -17.66
N PHE A 34 -11.46 -32.70 -18.30
CA PHE A 34 -12.19 -32.32 -19.51
C PHE A 34 -11.20 -31.74 -20.52
N ARG A 35 -11.34 -32.14 -21.79
CA ARG A 35 -10.47 -31.82 -22.94
C ARG A 35 -11.02 -30.61 -23.71
N PRO A 36 -10.36 -30.08 -24.77
CA PRO A 36 -10.72 -28.79 -25.38
C PRO A 36 -12.17 -28.68 -25.88
N ARG A 37 -12.80 -29.79 -26.25
CA ARG A 37 -14.20 -29.82 -26.75
C ARG A 37 -15.24 -30.07 -25.65
N GLU A 38 -14.79 -30.25 -24.41
CA GLU A 38 -15.61 -30.62 -23.26
C GLU A 38 -15.75 -29.46 -22.26
N THR A 39 -15.29 -28.24 -22.60
CA THR A 39 -15.37 -27.06 -21.71
C THR A 39 -16.81 -26.74 -21.30
N GLY A 40 -17.79 -26.90 -22.19
CA GLY A 40 -19.21 -26.73 -21.85
C GLY A 40 -19.71 -27.76 -20.83
N GLU A 41 -19.23 -29.00 -20.91
CA GLU A 41 -19.54 -30.06 -19.95
C GLU A 41 -18.87 -29.80 -18.59
N ALA A 42 -17.62 -29.31 -18.61
CA ALA A 42 -16.91 -28.89 -17.41
C ALA A 42 -17.67 -27.79 -16.67
N VAL A 43 -18.15 -26.77 -17.40
CA VAL A 43 -18.91 -25.66 -16.81
C VAL A 43 -20.27 -26.12 -16.29
N ALA A 44 -20.99 -26.97 -17.01
CA ALA A 44 -22.24 -27.55 -16.52
C ALA A 44 -22.01 -28.35 -15.21
N TYR A 45 -20.91 -29.10 -15.14
CA TYR A 45 -20.52 -29.83 -13.94
C TYR A 45 -20.20 -28.87 -12.77
N LEU A 46 -19.39 -27.84 -12.99
CA LEU A 46 -19.08 -26.82 -11.98
C LEU A 46 -20.34 -26.11 -11.46
N ASN A 47 -21.26 -25.71 -12.35
CA ASN A 47 -22.53 -25.11 -11.96
C ASN A 47 -23.37 -26.07 -11.12
N SER A 48 -23.42 -27.37 -11.47
CA SER A 48 -24.12 -28.37 -10.66
C SER A 48 -23.51 -28.55 -9.26
N LEU A 49 -22.19 -28.36 -9.12
CA LEU A 49 -21.53 -28.40 -7.80
C LEU A 49 -21.88 -27.14 -7.00
N VAL A 50 -21.93 -25.97 -7.62
CA VAL A 50 -22.39 -24.73 -6.98
C VAL A 50 -23.83 -24.89 -6.45
N GLU A 51 -24.74 -25.46 -7.24
CA GLU A 51 -26.13 -25.75 -6.82
C GLU A 51 -26.19 -26.72 -5.63
N GLN A 52 -25.23 -27.64 -5.52
CA GLN A 52 -25.07 -28.56 -4.38
C GLN A 52 -24.39 -27.92 -3.16
N GLY A 53 -24.04 -26.63 -3.22
CA GLY A 53 -23.43 -25.88 -2.14
C GLY A 53 -21.91 -26.00 -2.05
N TYR A 54 -21.23 -26.42 -3.12
CA TYR A 54 -19.77 -26.39 -3.18
C TYR A 54 -19.27 -24.94 -3.37
N VAL A 55 -18.16 -24.65 -2.70
CA VAL A 55 -17.37 -23.44 -2.92
C VAL A 55 -16.38 -23.74 -4.04
N LEU A 56 -16.39 -22.93 -5.09
CA LEU A 56 -15.43 -23.07 -6.18
C LEU A 56 -14.05 -22.63 -5.68
N ALA A 57 -13.05 -23.50 -5.80
CA ALA A 57 -11.71 -23.25 -5.31
C ALA A 57 -10.68 -23.37 -6.41
N GLY A 58 -9.54 -22.70 -6.26
CA GLY A 58 -8.45 -22.77 -7.22
C GLY A 58 -7.39 -21.71 -6.95
N HIS A 59 -6.36 -21.61 -7.78
CA HIS A 59 -5.24 -20.67 -7.56
C HIS A 59 -5.32 -19.55 -8.59
N ASN A 60 -5.58 -18.31 -8.16
CA ASN A 60 -5.77 -17.16 -9.05
C ASN A 60 -7.01 -17.24 -9.97
N ILE A 61 -8.00 -18.08 -9.61
CA ILE A 61 -9.24 -18.29 -10.37
C ILE A 61 -10.09 -17.02 -10.50
N ILE A 62 -10.00 -16.09 -9.54
CA ILE A 62 -10.78 -14.84 -9.58
C ILE A 62 -10.30 -13.92 -10.71
N GLU A 63 -8.99 -13.85 -10.93
CA GLU A 63 -8.41 -12.99 -11.96
C GLU A 63 -8.44 -13.62 -13.35
N TYR A 64 -8.41 -14.96 -13.43
CA TYR A 64 -8.20 -15.68 -14.69
C TYR A 64 -9.30 -16.70 -15.03
N ASP A 65 -9.36 -17.82 -14.32
CA ASP A 65 -10.16 -18.99 -14.72
C ASP A 65 -11.67 -18.71 -14.74
N ILE A 66 -12.20 -18.07 -13.70
CA ILE A 66 -13.62 -17.71 -13.62
C ILE A 66 -14.01 -16.76 -14.77
N PRO A 67 -13.28 -15.65 -15.02
CA PRO A 67 -13.51 -14.82 -16.21
C PRO A 67 -13.51 -15.60 -17.53
N VAL A 68 -12.55 -16.50 -17.73
CA VAL A 68 -12.45 -17.31 -18.95
C VAL A 68 -13.69 -18.21 -19.10
N LEU A 69 -14.08 -18.92 -18.04
CA LEU A 69 -15.19 -19.87 -18.04
C LEU A 69 -16.58 -19.20 -18.02
N ARG A 70 -16.68 -17.93 -17.61
CA ARG A 70 -17.93 -17.15 -17.73
C ARG A 70 -18.40 -17.03 -19.18
N ARG A 71 -17.49 -17.02 -20.16
CA ARG A 71 -17.84 -17.05 -21.59
C ARG A 71 -18.57 -18.33 -22.01
N PHE A 72 -18.45 -19.39 -21.21
CA PHE A 72 -19.10 -20.68 -21.41
C PHE A 72 -20.31 -20.89 -20.47
N GLY A 73 -20.73 -19.85 -19.72
CA GLY A 73 -21.91 -19.89 -18.86
C GLY A 73 -21.66 -20.27 -17.39
N LEU A 74 -20.42 -20.17 -16.90
CA LEU A 74 -20.13 -20.38 -15.48
C LEU A 74 -20.81 -19.30 -14.62
N THR A 75 -21.61 -19.74 -13.65
CA THR A 75 -22.23 -18.89 -12.63
C THR A 75 -21.60 -19.21 -11.28
N PRO A 76 -20.50 -18.54 -10.90
CA PRO A 76 -19.80 -18.87 -9.66
C PRO A 76 -20.68 -18.53 -8.45
N GLY A 77 -20.71 -19.44 -7.47
CA GLY A 77 -21.21 -19.18 -6.13
C GLY A 77 -20.13 -18.55 -5.25
N ALA A 78 -20.01 -19.04 -4.01
CA ALA A 78 -18.87 -18.67 -3.16
C ALA A 78 -17.54 -19.18 -3.76
N THR A 79 -16.48 -18.39 -3.60
CA THR A 79 -15.15 -18.67 -4.14
C THR A 79 -14.09 -18.78 -3.04
N PHE A 80 -13.12 -19.68 -3.23
CA PHE A 80 -11.93 -19.83 -2.39
C PHE A 80 -10.68 -19.83 -3.26
N ASP A 81 -10.12 -18.65 -3.48
CA ASP A 81 -8.90 -18.47 -4.27
C ASP A 81 -7.67 -18.63 -3.36
N THR A 82 -6.89 -19.70 -3.53
CA THR A 82 -5.74 -20.00 -2.68
C THR A 82 -4.62 -18.97 -2.80
N LEU A 83 -4.53 -18.21 -3.90
CA LEU A 83 -3.61 -17.08 -3.99
C LEU A 83 -4.04 -15.94 -3.06
N VAL A 84 -5.33 -15.60 -3.08
CA VAL A 84 -5.91 -14.57 -2.22
C VAL A 84 -5.84 -14.97 -0.75
N VAL A 85 -6.29 -16.19 -0.43
CA VAL A 85 -6.32 -16.69 0.95
C VAL A 85 -4.91 -16.90 1.50
N SER A 86 -3.95 -17.36 0.69
CA SER A 86 -2.56 -17.49 1.15
C SER A 86 -1.93 -16.14 1.50
N ARG A 87 -2.26 -15.07 0.77
CA ARG A 87 -1.84 -13.69 1.12
C ARG A 87 -2.51 -13.19 2.39
N ALA A 88 -3.75 -13.58 2.65
CA ALA A 88 -4.43 -13.26 3.91
C ALA A 88 -3.81 -13.98 5.13
N VAL A 89 -3.50 -15.27 5.00
CA VAL A 89 -2.87 -16.08 6.05
C VAL A 89 -1.41 -15.66 6.29
N TYR A 90 -0.69 -15.35 5.22
CA TYR A 90 0.73 -14.98 5.27
C TYR A 90 0.95 -13.57 4.72
N SER A 91 0.37 -12.59 5.39
CA SER A 91 0.35 -11.20 4.95
C SER A 91 1.73 -10.53 4.92
N GLY A 92 1.87 -9.51 4.05
CA GLY A 92 3.08 -8.71 3.88
C GLY A 92 4.33 -9.55 3.58
N ASN A 93 5.39 -9.38 4.39
CA ASN A 93 6.69 -10.03 4.17
C ASN A 93 6.92 -11.27 5.06
N THR A 94 5.85 -11.87 5.59
CA THR A 94 5.95 -12.96 6.57
C THR A 94 6.53 -14.24 5.96
N LEU A 95 6.17 -14.59 4.72
CA LEU A 95 6.78 -15.70 4.00
C LEU A 95 8.26 -15.44 3.70
N PHE A 96 8.59 -14.25 3.22
CA PHE A 96 9.95 -13.90 2.82
C PHE A 96 11.00 -14.21 3.90
N LYS A 97 10.71 -13.91 5.18
CA LYS A 97 11.59 -14.22 6.31
C LYS A 97 11.69 -15.71 6.63
N LYS A 98 10.61 -16.48 6.41
CA LYS A 98 10.61 -17.94 6.59
C LYS A 98 11.40 -18.61 5.47
N ASP A 99 11.17 -18.20 4.23
CA ASP A 99 11.82 -18.75 3.05
C ASP A 99 13.31 -18.50 3.04
N LYS A 100 13.78 -17.30 3.46
CA LYS A 100 15.23 -17.04 3.58
C LYS A 100 15.95 -18.06 4.48
N ARG A 101 15.31 -18.51 5.56
CA ARG A 101 15.86 -19.54 6.47
C ARG A 101 15.76 -20.95 5.89
N TYR A 102 14.80 -21.20 5.02
CA TYR A 102 14.66 -22.48 4.31
C TYR A 102 15.71 -22.59 3.20
N ILE A 103 15.84 -21.55 2.37
CA ILE A 103 16.81 -21.47 1.26
C ILE A 103 18.26 -21.54 1.77
N ALA A 104 18.56 -20.92 2.91
CA ALA A 104 19.87 -21.05 3.54
C ALA A 104 20.26 -22.52 3.87
N ARG A 105 19.26 -23.40 4.06
CA ARG A 105 19.46 -24.84 4.29
C ARG A 105 19.32 -25.69 3.01
N HIS A 106 18.70 -25.14 1.96
CA HIS A 106 18.43 -25.80 0.69
C HIS A 106 18.69 -24.81 -0.47
N PRO A 107 19.96 -24.48 -0.76
CA PRO A 107 20.30 -23.41 -1.71
C PRO A 107 19.76 -23.67 -3.12
N ASP A 108 19.60 -24.93 -3.51
CA ASP A 108 19.20 -25.34 -4.87
C ASP A 108 17.69 -25.62 -5.02
N CYS A 109 16.87 -25.29 -4.01
CA CYS A 109 15.43 -25.59 -4.04
C CYS A 109 14.61 -24.76 -5.04
N GLY A 110 15.20 -23.75 -5.69
CA GLY A 110 14.51 -22.89 -6.66
C GLY A 110 13.42 -21.98 -6.07
N LEU A 111 13.24 -21.96 -4.75
CA LEU A 111 12.21 -21.18 -4.07
C LEU A 111 12.49 -19.68 -4.18
N GLN A 112 11.57 -18.94 -4.81
CA GLN A 112 11.58 -17.48 -4.79
C GLN A 112 11.03 -16.98 -3.44
N PRO A 113 11.85 -16.30 -2.60
CA PRO A 113 11.44 -15.91 -1.26
C PRO A 113 10.20 -15.00 -1.27
N GLY A 114 9.20 -15.33 -0.47
CA GLY A 114 7.95 -14.58 -0.36
C GLY A 114 6.95 -14.82 -1.50
N SER A 115 7.27 -15.67 -2.48
CA SER A 115 6.35 -15.96 -3.58
C SER A 115 5.14 -16.77 -3.10
N HIS A 116 3.96 -16.35 -3.52
CA HIS A 116 2.69 -17.06 -3.32
C HIS A 116 2.28 -17.89 -4.54
N ALA A 117 3.10 -17.95 -5.60
CA ALA A 117 2.78 -18.77 -6.77
C ALA A 117 2.67 -20.26 -6.39
N LEU A 118 1.80 -21.00 -7.07
CA LEU A 118 1.57 -22.41 -6.79
C LEU A 118 2.86 -23.25 -6.83
N LYS A 119 3.79 -22.98 -7.76
CA LYS A 119 5.12 -23.62 -7.79
C LYS A 119 5.91 -23.43 -6.48
N ALA A 120 5.86 -22.22 -5.90
CA ALA A 120 6.52 -21.95 -4.62
C ALA A 120 5.83 -22.68 -3.46
N TRP A 121 4.52 -22.91 -3.52
CA TRP A 121 3.81 -23.73 -2.56
C TRP A 121 4.13 -25.21 -2.71
N GLY A 122 4.25 -25.73 -3.93
CA GLY A 122 4.72 -27.11 -4.18
C GLY A 122 6.04 -27.40 -3.46
N ILE A 123 7.03 -26.51 -3.58
CA ILE A 123 8.30 -26.63 -2.85
C ILE A 123 8.09 -26.61 -1.32
N ARG A 124 7.22 -25.74 -0.80
CA ARG A 124 6.95 -25.66 0.65
C ARG A 124 6.20 -26.87 1.20
N LEU A 125 5.43 -27.55 0.35
CA LEU A 125 4.67 -28.75 0.68
C LEU A 125 5.41 -30.04 0.34
N ASP A 126 6.68 -29.94 -0.08
CA ASP A 126 7.55 -31.05 -0.49
C ASP A 126 6.95 -31.87 -1.66
N GLU A 127 6.34 -31.16 -2.60
CA GLU A 127 5.81 -31.72 -3.83
C GLU A 127 6.80 -31.49 -4.97
N ASN A 128 7.26 -32.59 -5.56
CA ASN A 128 8.06 -32.58 -6.78
C ASN A 128 7.17 -32.19 -7.97
N LYS A 129 6.83 -30.91 -8.08
CA LYS A 129 6.07 -30.37 -9.20
C LYS A 129 6.89 -30.53 -10.49
N LEU A 130 6.29 -31.09 -11.52
CA LEU A 130 6.91 -31.16 -12.84
C LEU A 130 6.95 -29.75 -13.45
N ASP A 131 8.04 -29.41 -14.13
CA ASP A 131 8.07 -28.23 -15.00
C ASP A 131 7.42 -28.60 -16.34
N TYR A 132 6.63 -27.68 -16.90
CA TYR A 132 6.00 -27.87 -18.20
C TYR A 132 6.70 -27.02 -19.26
N ASP A 133 7.28 -27.70 -20.24
CA ASP A 133 8.03 -27.09 -21.35
C ASP A 133 7.35 -27.33 -22.72
N GLY A 134 6.15 -27.92 -22.75
CA GLY A 134 5.49 -28.45 -23.94
C GLY A 134 4.79 -27.45 -24.88
N GLY A 135 4.92 -26.14 -24.64
CA GLY A 135 4.27 -25.08 -25.41
C GLY A 135 2.81 -24.82 -25.02
N TRP A 136 2.24 -23.67 -25.41
CA TRP A 136 0.90 -23.24 -24.97
C TRP A 136 -0.11 -23.12 -26.11
N GLU A 137 0.35 -23.27 -27.35
CA GLU A 137 -0.43 -23.00 -28.55
C GLU A 137 -1.50 -24.07 -28.81
N HIS A 138 -1.20 -25.32 -28.45
CA HIS A 138 -2.05 -26.48 -28.70
C HIS A 138 -2.11 -27.40 -27.48
N PHE A 139 -3.27 -28.04 -27.31
CA PHE A 139 -3.45 -29.07 -26.29
C PHE A 139 -2.45 -30.23 -26.47
N SER A 140 -1.97 -30.76 -25.34
CA SER A 140 -1.17 -31.98 -25.26
C SER A 140 -1.55 -32.81 -24.02
N GLU A 141 -1.30 -34.12 -24.04
CA GLU A 141 -1.50 -34.97 -22.84
C GLU A 141 -0.58 -34.58 -21.68
N GLU A 142 0.59 -34.03 -22.00
CA GLU A 142 1.54 -33.50 -21.01
C GLU A 142 0.95 -32.30 -20.28
N MET A 143 0.33 -31.36 -21.00
CA MET A 143 -0.42 -30.23 -20.42
C MET A 143 -1.55 -30.70 -19.52
N LEU A 144 -2.32 -31.72 -19.94
CA LEU A 144 -3.37 -32.28 -19.10
C LEU A 144 -2.81 -32.90 -17.81
N THR A 145 -1.70 -33.62 -17.91
CA THR A 145 -1.02 -34.21 -16.75
C THR A 145 -0.53 -33.12 -15.79
N TYR A 146 0.01 -32.04 -16.33
CA TYR A 146 0.42 -30.86 -15.56
C TYR A 146 -0.76 -30.20 -14.84
N CYS A 147 -1.87 -29.94 -15.53
CA CYS A 147 -3.09 -29.38 -14.92
C CYS A 147 -3.67 -30.27 -13.81
N VAL A 148 -3.66 -31.60 -14.00
CA VAL A 148 -4.04 -32.55 -12.93
C VAL A 148 -3.14 -32.39 -11.71
N GLN A 149 -1.82 -32.28 -11.92
CA GLN A 149 -0.88 -32.06 -10.81
C GLN A 149 -1.12 -30.72 -10.11
N ASP A 150 -1.42 -29.66 -10.85
CA ASP A 150 -1.74 -28.33 -10.29
C ASP A 150 -2.96 -28.39 -9.38
N VAL A 151 -4.03 -29.07 -9.82
CA VAL A 151 -5.23 -29.30 -9.01
C VAL A 151 -4.92 -30.09 -7.73
N GLU A 152 -4.12 -31.16 -7.81
CA GLU A 152 -3.76 -31.96 -6.63
C GLU A 152 -2.89 -31.17 -5.63
N SER A 153 -1.89 -30.43 -6.12
CA SER A 153 -1.06 -29.55 -5.30
C SER A 153 -1.88 -28.46 -4.62
N ASN A 154 -2.79 -27.86 -5.38
CA ASN A 154 -3.64 -26.78 -4.91
C ASN A 154 -4.70 -27.28 -3.91
N TRP A 155 -5.16 -28.52 -4.01
CA TRP A 155 -6.02 -29.16 -3.01
C TRP A 155 -5.37 -29.19 -1.64
N LYS A 156 -4.12 -29.65 -1.55
CA LYS A 156 -3.38 -29.67 -0.27
C LYS A 156 -3.13 -28.27 0.27
N LEU A 157 -2.85 -27.32 -0.62
CA LEU A 157 -2.73 -25.92 -0.24
C LEU A 157 -4.06 -25.38 0.31
N ALA A 158 -5.19 -25.66 -0.34
CA ALA A 158 -6.51 -25.24 0.12
C ALA A 158 -6.84 -25.81 1.51
N GLU A 159 -6.57 -27.09 1.76
CA GLU A 159 -6.73 -27.73 3.08
C GLU A 159 -5.86 -27.06 4.15
N LEU A 160 -4.58 -26.80 3.83
CA LEU A 160 -3.68 -26.09 4.73
C LEU A 160 -4.23 -24.70 5.05
N LEU A 161 -4.65 -23.92 4.06
CA LEU A 161 -5.14 -22.57 4.25
C LEU A 161 -6.44 -22.53 5.04
N ALA A 162 -7.40 -23.41 4.73
CA ALA A 162 -8.67 -23.53 5.44
C ALA A 162 -8.47 -23.85 6.94
N SER A 163 -7.38 -24.55 7.30
CA SER A 163 -7.02 -24.80 8.71
C SER A 163 -6.42 -23.59 9.45
N ARG A 164 -6.05 -22.52 8.74
CA ARG A 164 -5.26 -21.38 9.27
C ARG A 164 -6.03 -20.09 9.39
N ILE A 165 -7.18 -19.97 8.74
CA ILE A 165 -8.04 -18.78 8.76
C ILE A 165 -9.50 -19.21 8.94
N PRO A 166 -10.32 -18.46 9.70
CA PRO A 166 -11.76 -18.71 9.76
C PRO A 166 -12.39 -18.70 8.36
N GLU A 167 -13.36 -19.58 8.13
CA GLU A 167 -14.01 -19.76 6.83
C GLU A 167 -14.55 -18.43 6.27
N GLU A 168 -15.33 -17.70 7.06
CA GLU A 168 -15.90 -16.42 6.61
C GLU A 168 -14.84 -15.34 6.34
N ALA A 169 -13.72 -15.34 7.09
CA ALA A 169 -12.62 -14.42 6.83
C ALA A 169 -11.91 -14.74 5.49
N ALA A 170 -11.78 -16.02 5.13
CA ALA A 170 -11.26 -16.45 3.84
C ALA A 170 -12.20 -16.07 2.68
N LEU A 171 -13.50 -16.33 2.85
CA LEU A 171 -14.51 -16.01 1.83
C LEU A 171 -14.67 -14.50 1.63
N LEU A 172 -14.61 -13.71 2.71
CA LEU A 172 -14.62 -12.24 2.62
C LEU A 172 -13.46 -11.71 1.77
N GLU A 173 -12.25 -12.27 1.92
CA GLU A 173 -11.11 -11.86 1.10
C GLU A 173 -11.31 -12.17 -0.38
N CYS A 174 -11.92 -13.32 -0.69
CA CYS A 174 -12.23 -13.71 -2.06
C CYS A 174 -13.30 -12.79 -2.67
N ARG A 175 -14.39 -12.50 -1.94
CA ARG A 175 -15.42 -11.54 -2.40
C ARG A 175 -14.84 -10.14 -2.59
N VAL A 176 -14.00 -9.67 -1.66
CA VAL A 176 -13.32 -8.37 -1.83
C VAL A 176 -12.36 -8.39 -3.03
N ALA A 177 -11.63 -9.48 -3.26
CA ALA A 177 -10.78 -9.60 -4.44
C ALA A 177 -11.58 -9.51 -5.75
N GLU A 178 -12.77 -10.09 -5.81
CA GLU A 178 -13.70 -9.94 -6.95
C GLU A 178 -14.13 -8.47 -7.13
N HIS A 179 -14.54 -7.80 -6.04
CA HIS A 179 -14.91 -6.39 -6.08
C HIS A 179 -13.73 -5.51 -6.52
N LEU A 180 -12.52 -5.83 -6.07
CA LEU A 180 -11.30 -5.13 -6.45
C LEU A 180 -10.88 -5.37 -7.90
N ARG A 181 -11.14 -6.55 -8.44
CA ARG A 181 -10.99 -6.82 -9.87
C ARG A 181 -11.93 -5.91 -10.67
N THR A 182 -13.20 -5.81 -10.27
CA THR A 182 -14.16 -4.90 -10.89
C THR A 182 -13.72 -3.44 -10.75
N MET A 183 -13.27 -3.02 -9.57
CA MET A 183 -12.74 -1.67 -9.32
C MET A 183 -11.55 -1.35 -10.25
N ARG A 184 -10.63 -2.30 -10.43
CA ARG A 184 -9.50 -2.16 -11.35
C ARG A 184 -9.95 -2.04 -12.80
N LEU A 185 -10.93 -2.85 -13.24
CA LEU A 185 -11.47 -2.81 -14.60
C LEU A 185 -12.24 -1.52 -14.87
N ASN A 186 -12.98 -1.02 -13.88
CA ASN A 186 -13.58 0.31 -13.93
C ASN A 186 -12.50 1.36 -14.15
N GLY A 187 -11.43 1.33 -13.36
CA GLY A 187 -10.40 2.38 -13.33
C GLY A 187 -10.98 3.74 -12.93
N VAL A 188 -10.14 4.77 -12.88
CA VAL A 188 -10.56 6.15 -12.59
C VAL A 188 -10.35 7.03 -13.81
N HIS A 189 -11.27 7.95 -14.11
CA HIS A 189 -11.02 8.93 -15.17
C HIS A 189 -9.84 9.82 -14.82
N PHE A 190 -8.96 10.04 -15.79
CA PHE A 190 -7.76 10.83 -15.64
C PHE A 190 -7.73 11.95 -16.67
N ARG A 191 -7.57 13.19 -16.21
CA ARG A 191 -7.57 14.40 -17.04
C ARG A 191 -6.21 14.58 -17.72
N GLU A 192 -5.98 13.84 -18.81
CA GLU A 192 -4.68 13.73 -19.47
C GLU A 192 -4.11 15.09 -19.93
N GLU A 193 -4.96 15.96 -20.51
CA GLU A 193 -4.54 17.28 -20.99
C GLU A 193 -4.10 18.20 -19.85
N GLU A 194 -4.89 18.26 -18.76
CA GLU A 194 -4.55 19.03 -17.56
C GLU A 194 -3.26 18.51 -16.91
N ALA A 195 -3.09 17.18 -16.86
CA ALA A 195 -1.89 16.56 -16.33
C ALA A 195 -0.65 16.89 -17.17
N ALA A 196 -0.77 16.88 -18.50
CA ALA A 196 0.30 17.26 -19.41
C ALA A 196 0.66 18.75 -19.29
N GLY A 197 -0.34 19.63 -19.17
CA GLY A 197 -0.16 21.05 -18.92
C GLY A 197 0.60 21.31 -17.62
N LEU A 198 0.13 20.72 -16.50
CA LEU A 198 0.80 20.82 -15.21
C LEU A 198 2.24 20.30 -15.26
N ALA A 199 2.47 19.16 -15.94
CA ALA A 199 3.83 18.64 -16.10
C ALA A 199 4.74 19.61 -16.87
N ALA A 200 4.24 20.25 -17.93
CA ALA A 200 5.02 21.21 -18.71
C ALA A 200 5.42 22.44 -17.87
N GLU A 201 4.47 23.01 -17.13
CA GLU A 201 4.71 24.14 -16.22
C GLU A 201 5.77 23.79 -15.16
N LEU A 202 5.63 22.62 -14.53
CA LEU A 202 6.55 22.15 -13.50
C LEU A 202 7.95 21.85 -14.06
N VAL A 203 8.06 21.35 -15.29
CA VAL A 203 9.36 21.16 -15.96
C VAL A 203 10.05 22.50 -16.20
N GLN A 204 9.31 23.52 -16.61
CA GLN A 204 9.85 24.87 -16.80
C GLN A 204 10.31 25.49 -15.48
N GLU A 205 9.47 25.42 -14.43
CA GLU A 205 9.83 25.93 -13.10
C GLU A 205 11.08 25.21 -12.57
N ARG A 206 11.15 23.88 -12.72
CA ARG A 206 12.32 23.09 -12.31
C ARG A 206 13.59 23.50 -13.06
N ALA A 207 13.50 23.87 -14.34
CA ALA A 207 14.64 24.35 -15.11
C ALA A 207 15.17 25.67 -14.56
N THR A 208 14.29 26.65 -14.29
CA THR A 208 14.65 27.92 -13.66
C THR A 208 15.29 27.73 -12.29
N LEU A 209 14.70 26.89 -11.43
CA LEU A 209 15.29 26.55 -10.12
C LEU A 209 16.65 25.87 -10.26
N THR A 210 16.85 25.06 -11.31
CA THR A 210 18.14 24.42 -11.56
C THR A 210 19.22 25.47 -11.84
N GLU A 211 18.94 26.43 -12.71
CA GLU A 211 19.88 27.49 -13.06
C GLU A 211 20.27 28.32 -11.84
N GLU A 212 19.29 28.74 -11.03
CA GLU A 212 19.53 29.53 -9.82
C GLU A 212 20.34 28.76 -8.77
N LEU A 213 19.98 27.49 -8.51
CA LEU A 213 20.66 26.66 -7.53
C LEU A 213 22.08 26.28 -7.99
N VAL A 214 22.27 26.03 -9.29
CA VAL A 214 23.61 25.80 -9.87
C VAL A 214 24.45 27.07 -9.79
N SER A 215 23.89 28.24 -10.06
CA SER A 215 24.60 29.52 -9.89
C SER A 215 25.01 29.76 -8.43
N THR A 216 24.13 29.43 -7.49
CA THR A 216 24.37 29.58 -6.04
C THR A 216 25.42 28.61 -5.51
N PHE A 217 25.33 27.33 -5.88
CA PHE A 217 26.19 26.29 -5.32
C PHE A 217 27.41 25.95 -6.16
N GLY A 218 27.43 26.32 -7.44
CA GLY A 218 28.54 26.13 -8.37
C GLY A 218 28.93 24.67 -8.61
N SER A 219 30.16 24.49 -9.08
CA SER A 219 30.78 23.19 -9.33
C SER A 219 31.97 22.96 -8.40
N TRP A 220 32.36 21.71 -8.20
CA TRP A 220 33.56 21.33 -7.43
C TRP A 220 34.27 20.15 -8.08
N TYR A 221 35.54 19.97 -7.74
CA TYR A 221 36.29 18.78 -8.16
C TYR A 221 36.15 17.66 -7.12
N GLU A 222 35.85 16.45 -7.57
CA GLU A 222 35.91 15.23 -6.77
C GLU A 222 37.18 14.45 -7.10
N ALA A 223 37.93 14.08 -6.06
CA ALA A 223 39.11 13.24 -6.19
C ALA A 223 38.68 11.79 -6.48
N GLY A 224 39.17 11.25 -7.59
CA GLY A 224 39.14 9.82 -7.90
C GLY A 224 40.43 9.14 -7.46
N GLU A 225 40.80 8.07 -8.16
CA GLU A 225 41.98 7.27 -7.81
C GLU A 225 43.29 8.03 -8.09
N THR A 226 44.23 7.88 -7.15
CA THR A 226 45.63 8.23 -7.36
C THR A 226 46.28 7.18 -8.24
N ALA A 227 46.82 7.61 -9.37
CA ALA A 227 47.51 6.75 -10.32
C ALA A 227 48.97 7.16 -10.45
N VAL A 228 49.84 6.17 -10.65
CA VAL A 228 51.24 6.38 -11.02
C VAL A 228 51.45 5.87 -12.44
N PRO A 229 51.78 6.73 -13.42
CA PRO A 229 51.86 6.32 -14.81
C PRO A 229 53.15 5.53 -15.07
N LYS A 230 53.01 4.34 -15.67
CA LYS A 230 54.14 3.48 -16.07
C LYS A 230 54.97 4.05 -17.23
N ARG A 231 54.43 5.04 -17.96
CA ARG A 231 55.07 5.80 -19.05
C ARG A 231 54.57 7.24 -19.02
N THR A 232 55.34 8.20 -19.51
CA THR A 232 54.91 9.59 -19.65
C THR A 232 53.62 9.66 -20.50
N GLN A 233 52.60 10.34 -19.99
CA GLN A 233 51.32 10.54 -20.65
C GLN A 233 51.20 12.01 -21.06
N VAL A 234 51.11 12.29 -22.36
CA VAL A 234 50.94 13.64 -22.91
C VAL A 234 49.75 13.63 -23.87
N SER A 235 48.71 14.39 -23.54
CA SER A 235 47.59 14.66 -24.43
C SER A 235 48.05 15.69 -25.47
N ARG A 236 48.11 15.26 -26.75
CA ARG A 236 48.53 16.12 -27.87
C ARG A 236 47.36 16.84 -28.55
N SER A 237 46.14 16.35 -28.35
CA SER A 237 44.92 16.80 -29.03
C SER A 237 43.86 17.35 -28.09
N VAL A 238 44.17 17.44 -26.79
CA VAL A 238 43.28 17.97 -25.75
C VAL A 238 44.03 19.14 -25.13
N ALA A 239 43.40 20.31 -25.01
CA ALA A 239 44.09 21.49 -24.48
C ALA A 239 44.20 21.42 -22.95
N PRO A 240 45.20 22.10 -22.34
CA PRO A 240 45.24 22.25 -20.89
C PRO A 240 43.92 22.87 -20.37
N GLY A 241 43.22 22.15 -19.50
CA GLY A 241 41.92 22.57 -18.95
C GLY A 241 40.72 21.76 -19.46
N ASP A 242 40.85 21.08 -20.60
CA ASP A 242 39.78 20.28 -21.19
C ASP A 242 39.67 18.88 -20.55
N GLU A 243 38.48 18.29 -20.62
CA GLU A 243 38.25 16.93 -20.14
C GLU A 243 39.15 15.92 -20.86
N GLY A 244 39.88 15.11 -20.09
CA GLY A 244 40.83 14.14 -20.64
C GLY A 244 42.24 14.69 -20.91
N TYR A 245 42.54 15.95 -20.59
CA TYR A 245 43.91 16.47 -20.62
C TYR A 245 44.80 15.72 -19.63
N ARG A 246 45.98 15.28 -20.10
CA ARG A 246 46.99 14.59 -19.27
C ARG A 246 48.37 15.07 -19.70
N ASN A 247 49.16 15.56 -18.75
CA ASN A 247 50.57 15.82 -18.95
C ASN A 247 51.33 15.40 -17.69
N VAL A 248 51.59 14.09 -17.59
CA VAL A 248 52.13 13.46 -16.39
C VAL A 248 53.37 12.65 -16.75
N ALA A 249 54.50 12.97 -16.11
CA ALA A 249 55.74 12.25 -16.27
C ALA A 249 55.67 10.83 -15.67
N LYS A 250 56.41 9.89 -16.27
CA LYS A 250 56.55 8.52 -15.74
C LYS A 250 56.96 8.55 -14.26
N GLY A 251 56.28 7.77 -13.42
CA GLY A 251 56.60 7.67 -11.99
C GLY A 251 56.07 8.79 -11.11
N CYS A 252 55.50 9.87 -11.67
CA CYS A 252 54.88 10.94 -10.89
C CYS A 252 53.42 10.59 -10.56
N ALA A 253 53.12 10.42 -9.28
CA ALA A 253 51.74 10.20 -8.83
C ALA A 253 50.86 11.42 -9.17
N TYR A 254 49.64 11.16 -9.63
CA TYR A 254 48.62 12.17 -9.85
C TYR A 254 47.26 11.65 -9.40
N THR A 255 46.38 12.55 -8.96
CA THR A 255 45.00 12.20 -8.60
C THR A 255 44.08 12.60 -9.75
N LYS A 256 43.33 11.65 -10.28
CA LYS A 256 42.28 11.99 -11.26
C LYS A 256 41.22 12.81 -10.55
N VAL A 257 40.80 13.91 -11.15
CA VAL A 257 39.69 14.73 -10.62
C VAL A 257 38.55 14.77 -11.63
N LYS A 258 37.32 14.80 -11.13
CA LYS A 258 36.11 15.01 -11.93
C LYS A 258 35.46 16.33 -11.54
N LEU A 259 35.23 17.23 -12.50
CA LEU A 259 34.42 18.41 -12.25
C LEU A 259 32.95 17.98 -12.14
N VAL A 260 32.33 18.25 -11.00
CA VAL A 260 30.94 17.93 -10.70
C VAL A 260 30.18 19.22 -10.49
N THR A 261 29.17 19.45 -11.32
CA THR A 261 28.22 20.55 -11.16
C THR A 261 27.15 20.17 -10.14
N PHE A 262 26.71 21.14 -9.34
CA PHE A 262 25.61 20.93 -8.41
C PHE A 262 24.39 20.32 -9.11
N ASN A 263 23.79 19.31 -8.49
CA ASN A 263 22.61 18.65 -9.01
C ASN A 263 21.52 18.76 -7.92
N PRO A 264 20.53 19.65 -8.09
CA PRO A 264 19.45 19.80 -7.12
C PRO A 264 18.60 18.54 -6.95
N ALA A 265 18.63 17.60 -7.90
CA ALA A 265 17.94 16.32 -7.73
C ALA A 265 18.68 15.33 -6.82
N SER A 266 19.95 15.58 -6.48
CA SER A 266 20.77 14.71 -5.64
C SER A 266 20.78 15.18 -4.19
N THR A 267 20.10 14.44 -3.31
CA THR A 267 20.09 14.73 -1.86
C THR A 267 21.50 14.74 -1.26
N GLU A 268 22.42 13.96 -1.83
CA GLU A 268 23.83 13.95 -1.44
C GLU A 268 24.54 15.26 -1.83
N HIS A 269 24.30 15.79 -3.03
CA HIS A 269 24.84 17.09 -3.42
C HIS A 269 24.28 18.20 -2.54
N ILE A 270 22.97 18.18 -2.25
CA ILE A 270 22.32 19.15 -1.35
C ILE A 270 22.99 19.14 0.01
N ALA A 271 23.09 17.96 0.64
CA ALA A 271 23.69 17.86 1.96
C ALA A 271 25.15 18.33 1.97
N LYS A 272 25.94 17.89 0.98
CA LYS A 272 27.34 18.27 0.82
C LYS A 272 27.51 19.78 0.70
N ARG A 273 26.72 20.45 -0.15
CA ARG A 273 26.86 21.88 -0.38
C ARG A 273 26.31 22.73 0.76
N LEU A 274 25.17 22.37 1.37
CA LEU A 274 24.70 23.05 2.58
C LEU A 274 25.72 22.94 3.72
N SER A 275 26.36 21.78 3.89
CA SER A 275 27.38 21.59 4.92
C SER A 275 28.63 22.43 4.62
N ALA A 276 29.12 22.38 3.38
CA ALA A 276 30.36 23.05 2.98
C ALA A 276 30.23 24.59 2.87
N VAL A 277 29.11 25.08 2.35
CA VAL A 277 28.90 26.51 2.05
C VAL A 277 28.21 27.24 3.21
N ARG A 278 27.29 26.57 3.93
CA ARG A 278 26.49 27.18 5.00
C ARG A 278 26.80 26.64 6.40
N GLY A 279 27.73 25.70 6.52
CA GLY A 279 28.07 25.08 7.81
C GLY A 279 26.92 24.24 8.39
N TRP A 280 25.99 23.78 7.55
CA TRP A 280 24.87 22.96 8.01
C TRP A 280 25.36 21.67 8.68
N LYS A 281 24.76 21.33 9.82
CA LYS A 281 25.03 20.10 10.57
C LYS A 281 23.76 19.26 10.62
N PRO A 282 23.64 18.19 9.81
CA PRO A 282 22.45 17.36 9.78
C PRO A 282 22.13 16.75 11.15
N ALA A 283 20.89 16.87 11.59
CA ALA A 283 20.43 16.27 12.84
C ALA A 283 19.96 14.82 12.68
N LYS A 284 19.69 14.38 11.44
CA LYS A 284 19.16 13.06 11.10
C LYS A 284 19.94 12.45 9.94
N TYR A 285 20.09 11.14 10.01
CA TYR A 285 20.76 10.33 9.01
C TYR A 285 19.85 9.16 8.62
N THR A 286 19.98 8.68 7.38
CA THR A 286 19.35 7.45 6.90
C THR A 286 20.02 6.23 7.53
N ASP A 287 19.40 5.06 7.41
CA ASP A 287 19.99 3.78 7.86
C ASP A 287 21.34 3.48 7.18
N SER A 288 21.55 4.04 5.97
CA SER A 288 22.81 3.99 5.23
C SER A 288 23.85 5.04 5.66
N GLY A 289 23.57 5.81 6.72
CA GLY A 289 24.47 6.83 7.27
C GLY A 289 24.55 8.14 6.47
N LYS A 290 23.71 8.34 5.45
CA LYS A 290 23.67 9.60 4.68
C LYS A 290 22.78 10.62 5.39
N ALA A 291 23.12 11.91 5.28
CA ALA A 291 22.28 12.97 5.84
C ALA A 291 20.86 12.91 5.24
N GLN A 292 19.85 13.02 6.08
CA GLN A 292 18.47 13.03 5.63
C GLN A 292 18.13 14.42 5.08
N VAL A 293 17.71 14.48 3.81
CA VAL A 293 17.27 15.72 3.14
C VAL A 293 15.84 15.50 2.68
N THR A 294 14.90 16.15 3.36
CA THR A 294 13.45 16.08 3.08
C THR A 294 12.94 17.50 2.92
N SER A 295 11.82 17.69 2.21
CA SER A 295 11.23 19.03 2.02
C SER A 295 10.93 19.70 3.37
N GLU A 296 10.48 18.94 4.37
CA GLU A 296 10.22 19.44 5.72
C GLU A 296 11.50 19.92 6.42
N ILE A 297 12.58 19.13 6.35
CA ILE A 297 13.88 19.54 6.91
C ILE A 297 14.36 20.82 6.21
N LEU A 298 14.23 20.90 4.89
CA LEU A 298 14.69 22.04 4.10
C LEU A 298 13.91 23.32 4.42
N GLN A 299 12.58 23.24 4.60
CA GLN A 299 11.75 24.39 4.96
C GLN A 299 12.11 25.00 6.32
N ASP A 300 12.62 24.18 7.25
CA ASP A 300 13.04 24.64 8.58
C ASP A 300 14.45 25.26 8.60
N LEU A 301 15.21 25.20 7.49
CA LEU A 301 16.56 25.74 7.45
C LEU A 301 16.56 27.27 7.25
N PRO A 302 17.43 28.02 7.94
CA PRO A 302 17.46 29.47 7.88
C PRO A 302 18.20 30.02 6.63
N TYR A 303 18.35 29.21 5.57
CA TYR A 303 19.16 29.57 4.41
C TYR A 303 18.26 30.05 3.26
N PRO A 304 18.62 31.14 2.54
CA PRO A 304 17.81 31.68 1.44
C PRO A 304 17.47 30.65 0.36
N GLU A 305 18.39 29.72 0.08
CA GLU A 305 18.21 28.68 -0.93
C GLU A 305 17.41 27.45 -0.46
N ALA A 306 17.12 27.33 0.85
CA ALA A 306 16.46 26.15 1.38
C ALA A 306 14.99 26.02 0.93
N PRO A 307 14.18 27.10 0.85
CA PRO A 307 12.86 27.07 0.22
C PRO A 307 12.90 26.65 -1.25
N LEU A 308 13.90 27.12 -2.02
CA LEU A 308 14.08 26.75 -3.43
C LEU A 308 14.39 25.26 -3.58
N LEU A 309 15.25 24.72 -2.71
CA LEU A 309 15.55 23.29 -2.67
C LEU A 309 14.31 22.47 -2.28
N ALA A 310 13.53 22.93 -1.30
CA ALA A 310 12.29 22.27 -0.89
C ALA A 310 11.27 22.22 -2.04
N ARG A 311 11.09 23.35 -2.74
CA ARG A 311 10.25 23.45 -3.93
C ARG A 311 10.73 22.54 -5.06
N TYR A 312 12.04 22.50 -5.33
CA TYR A 312 12.62 21.58 -6.31
C TYR A 312 12.32 20.11 -5.97
N GLN A 313 12.47 19.69 -4.71
CA GLN A 313 12.17 18.31 -4.29
C GLN A 313 10.68 17.97 -4.44
N GLU A 314 9.80 18.91 -4.12
CA GLU A 314 8.36 18.76 -4.34
C GLU A 314 8.06 18.56 -5.83
N ILE A 315 8.52 19.46 -6.70
CA ILE A 315 8.32 19.38 -8.15
C ILE A 315 8.84 18.05 -8.70
N LYS A 316 10.06 17.65 -8.32
CA LYS A 316 10.65 16.36 -8.73
C LYS A 316 9.76 15.18 -8.33
N LYS A 317 9.19 15.21 -7.13
CA LYS A 317 8.27 14.16 -6.65
C LYS A 317 6.99 14.13 -7.48
N ILE A 318 6.38 15.28 -7.73
CA ILE A 318 5.14 15.41 -8.51
C ILE A 318 5.36 14.97 -9.97
N LEU A 319 6.44 15.42 -10.62
CA LEU A 319 6.80 14.95 -11.97
C LEU A 319 7.05 13.45 -12.01
N GLY A 320 7.62 12.88 -10.94
CA GLY A 320 7.75 11.43 -10.79
C GLY A 320 6.41 10.69 -10.83
N PHE A 321 5.34 11.29 -10.30
CA PHE A 321 3.98 10.75 -10.39
C PHE A 321 3.34 10.98 -11.77
N ILE A 322 3.47 12.18 -12.34
CA ILE A 322 2.73 12.56 -13.54
C ILE A 322 3.37 12.00 -14.82
N SER A 323 4.67 12.21 -15.02
CA SER A 323 5.32 12.02 -16.34
C SER A 323 6.65 11.26 -16.32
N GLU A 324 7.46 11.36 -15.26
CA GLU A 324 8.86 10.91 -15.30
C GLU A 324 9.07 9.51 -14.73
N GLY A 325 8.32 9.12 -13.69
CA GLY A 325 8.47 7.82 -13.05
C GLY A 325 8.15 6.63 -13.96
N ASN A 326 8.63 5.44 -13.60
CA ASN A 326 8.36 4.22 -14.37
C ASN A 326 6.86 3.91 -14.45
N ASN A 327 6.14 4.19 -13.36
CA ASN A 327 4.70 4.03 -13.24
C ASN A 327 3.97 5.39 -13.26
N ALA A 328 4.52 6.36 -13.99
CA ALA A 328 3.91 7.67 -14.11
C ALA A 328 2.51 7.57 -14.75
N TRP A 329 1.58 8.42 -14.32
CA TRP A 329 0.18 8.39 -14.72
C TRP A 329 0.00 8.53 -16.23
N LEU A 330 0.69 9.49 -16.87
CA LEU A 330 0.63 9.68 -18.33
C LEU A 330 1.17 8.48 -19.13
N LYS A 331 1.98 7.60 -18.51
CA LYS A 331 2.48 6.37 -19.17
C LYS A 331 1.51 5.19 -19.03
N LEU A 332 0.61 5.24 -18.06
CA LEU A 332 -0.24 4.12 -17.67
C LEU A 332 -1.72 4.33 -17.99
N VAL A 333 -2.12 5.56 -18.32
CA VAL A 333 -3.48 5.88 -18.75
C VAL A 333 -3.81 5.13 -20.04
N LYS A 334 -5.00 4.53 -20.08
CA LYS A 334 -5.53 3.82 -21.25
C LYS A 334 -6.99 4.18 -21.41
N GLY A 335 -7.37 4.67 -22.59
CA GLY A 335 -8.76 5.08 -22.86
C GLY A 335 -9.28 6.13 -21.88
N GLY A 336 -8.45 7.11 -21.48
CA GLY A 336 -8.82 8.15 -20.53
C GLY A 336 -8.98 7.68 -19.08
N ARG A 337 -8.54 6.45 -18.74
CA ARG A 337 -8.65 5.90 -17.38
C ARG A 337 -7.36 5.26 -16.88
N LEU A 338 -7.17 5.29 -15.55
CA LEU A 338 -6.07 4.61 -14.86
C LEU A 338 -6.59 3.39 -14.11
N HIS A 339 -5.94 2.25 -14.35
CA HIS A 339 -6.36 0.94 -13.83
C HIS A 339 -5.40 0.42 -12.75
N GLY A 340 -5.28 1.18 -11.66
CA GLY A 340 -4.40 0.83 -10.53
C GLY A 340 -4.75 -0.53 -9.93
N LYS A 341 -3.74 -1.38 -9.69
CA LYS A 341 -3.90 -2.67 -9.01
C LYS A 341 -4.04 -2.47 -7.51
N CYS A 342 -4.97 -3.19 -6.89
CA CYS A 342 -5.15 -3.24 -5.44
C CYS A 342 -5.04 -4.69 -4.96
N ASN A 343 -4.09 -4.96 -4.06
CA ASN A 343 -3.98 -6.25 -3.38
C ASN A 343 -4.63 -6.12 -1.99
N PRO A 344 -5.75 -6.81 -1.70
CA PRO A 344 -6.54 -6.59 -0.48
C PRO A 344 -5.79 -6.91 0.83
N THR A 345 -4.73 -7.73 0.78
CA THR A 345 -3.92 -8.15 1.94
C THR A 345 -2.43 -7.87 1.74
N GLY A 346 -2.12 -6.77 1.04
CA GLY A 346 -0.76 -6.41 0.68
C GLY A 346 0.17 -6.05 1.84
N THR A 347 -0.37 -5.70 3.00
CA THR A 347 0.42 -5.31 4.19
C THR A 347 0.24 -6.29 5.34
N VAL A 348 1.17 -6.28 6.31
CA VAL A 348 1.13 -7.18 7.48
C VAL A 348 -0.12 -6.98 8.34
N SER A 349 -0.63 -5.74 8.42
CA SER A 349 -1.87 -5.43 9.16
C SER A 349 -3.12 -5.95 8.45
N GLY A 350 -3.01 -6.42 7.21
CA GLY A 350 -4.14 -6.83 6.39
C GLY A 350 -4.74 -5.67 5.59
N ARG A 351 -4.22 -4.44 5.70
CA ARG A 351 -4.57 -3.35 4.77
C ARG A 351 -4.13 -3.69 3.35
N ALA A 352 -4.85 -3.13 2.39
CA ALA A 352 -4.52 -3.25 0.99
C ALA A 352 -3.21 -2.52 0.62
N SER A 353 -2.59 -2.94 -0.48
CA SER A 353 -1.48 -2.23 -1.13
C SER A 353 -1.80 -1.95 -2.60
N HIS A 354 -1.33 -0.83 -3.13
CA HIS A 354 -1.65 -0.39 -4.49
C HIS A 354 -0.42 -0.28 -5.38
N SER A 355 -0.58 -0.51 -6.69
CA SER A 355 0.53 -0.46 -7.64
C SER A 355 0.07 -0.29 -9.10
N ASN A 356 0.95 0.24 -9.95
CA ASN A 356 0.79 0.34 -11.41
C ASN A 356 -0.51 1.04 -11.91
N PRO A 357 -0.72 2.34 -11.61
CA PRO A 357 0.03 3.16 -10.65
C PRO A 357 -0.45 2.91 -9.21
N ASN A 358 0.35 3.33 -8.23
CA ASN A 358 -0.12 3.35 -6.85
C ASN A 358 -1.11 4.52 -6.71
N LEU A 359 -2.41 4.21 -6.64
CA LEU A 359 -3.45 5.23 -6.41
C LEU A 359 -3.63 5.54 -4.91
N GLY A 360 -3.14 4.69 -4.01
CA GLY A 360 -3.17 4.91 -2.57
C GLY A 360 -2.15 5.93 -2.05
N ASN A 361 -1.32 6.53 -2.93
CA ASN A 361 -0.33 7.54 -2.56
C ASN A 361 -0.37 8.80 -3.44
N VAL A 362 -1.51 9.07 -4.09
CA VAL A 362 -1.72 10.35 -4.80
C VAL A 362 -1.53 11.50 -3.81
N PRO A 363 -0.63 12.45 -4.09
CA PRO A 363 -0.37 13.59 -3.20
C PRO A 363 -1.65 14.35 -2.87
N SER A 364 -1.88 14.65 -1.59
CA SER A 364 -3.06 15.37 -1.10
C SER A 364 -2.74 16.62 -0.30
N ARG A 365 -1.45 16.83 -0.02
CA ARG A 365 -0.94 17.94 0.80
C ARG A 365 -0.21 18.90 -0.12
N SER A 366 -0.28 20.20 0.20
CA SER A 366 0.18 21.33 -0.63
C SER A 366 -0.72 21.65 -1.81
N ASP A 367 -0.58 22.85 -2.35
CA ASP A 367 -1.32 23.30 -3.53
C ASP A 367 -1.07 22.38 -4.73
N LEU A 368 0.16 21.90 -4.93
CA LEU A 368 0.46 20.92 -5.98
C LEU A 368 -0.18 19.57 -5.70
N GLY A 369 -0.27 19.14 -4.44
CA GLY A 369 -1.02 17.95 -4.07
C GLY A 369 -2.50 18.07 -4.41
N HIS A 370 -3.13 19.19 -4.06
CA HIS A 370 -4.53 19.44 -4.42
C HIS A 370 -4.74 19.50 -5.94
N GLN A 371 -3.81 20.10 -6.69
CA GLN A 371 -3.84 20.07 -8.15
C GLN A 371 -3.73 18.63 -8.69
N CYS A 372 -2.84 17.79 -8.12
CA CYS A 372 -2.78 16.38 -8.50
C CYS A 372 -4.11 15.65 -8.28
N ARG A 373 -4.79 15.84 -7.14
CA ARG A 373 -6.11 15.24 -6.91
C ARG A 373 -7.18 15.74 -7.88
N GLY A 374 -7.06 16.97 -8.37
CA GLY A 374 -7.92 17.52 -9.41
C GLY A 374 -7.86 16.76 -10.74
N LEU A 375 -6.78 16.01 -10.99
CA LEU A 375 -6.60 15.23 -12.21
C LEU A 375 -7.41 13.92 -12.23
N PHE A 376 -8.02 13.52 -11.12
CA PHE A 376 -8.76 12.28 -10.95
C PHE A 376 -10.21 12.57 -10.59
N GLY A 377 -11.16 11.77 -11.08
CA GLY A 377 -12.55 11.85 -10.61
C GLY A 377 -13.58 11.42 -11.65
N GLY A 378 -14.67 12.18 -11.73
CA GLY A 378 -15.75 11.95 -12.68
C GLY A 378 -15.28 12.12 -14.12
N GLY A 379 -15.71 11.21 -15.00
CA GLY A 379 -15.59 11.42 -16.44
C GLY A 379 -16.56 12.49 -16.95
N PRO A 380 -16.56 12.77 -18.27
CA PRO A 380 -17.57 13.61 -18.89
C PRO A 380 -18.99 13.20 -18.46
N ASP A 381 -19.80 14.18 -18.07
CA ASP A 381 -21.18 14.02 -17.59
C ASP A 381 -21.36 13.20 -16.30
N ARG A 382 -20.28 12.96 -15.54
CA ARG A 382 -20.31 12.22 -14.27
C ARG A 382 -19.75 13.06 -13.13
N VAL A 383 -20.16 12.71 -11.91
CA VAL A 383 -19.57 13.25 -10.69
C VAL A 383 -18.82 12.17 -9.93
N ASN A 384 -17.97 12.60 -9.01
CA ASN A 384 -17.26 11.77 -8.07
C ASN A 384 -17.91 11.88 -6.69
N VAL A 385 -18.04 10.74 -6.01
CA VAL A 385 -18.53 10.61 -4.63
C VAL A 385 -17.44 9.94 -3.81
N GLY A 386 -16.93 10.67 -2.82
CA GLY A 386 -15.98 10.17 -1.84
C GLY A 386 -16.65 9.97 -0.50
N ALA A 387 -16.42 8.84 0.16
CA ALA A 387 -16.90 8.57 1.51
C ALA A 387 -15.74 8.12 2.40
N ASP A 388 -15.59 8.74 3.57
CA ASP A 388 -14.51 8.48 4.53
C ASP A 388 -15.09 8.09 5.89
N ALA A 389 -14.49 7.09 6.55
CA ALA A 389 -14.93 6.64 7.85
C ALA A 389 -14.51 7.62 8.97
N SER A 390 -15.46 8.42 9.44
CA SER A 390 -15.23 9.52 10.37
C SER A 390 -14.61 9.06 11.70
N GLY A 391 -13.32 9.35 11.89
CA GLY A 391 -12.59 9.06 13.13
C GLY A 391 -12.39 7.56 13.40
N LEU A 392 -12.35 6.74 12.35
CA LEU A 392 -12.38 5.26 12.46
C LEU A 392 -11.38 4.69 13.47
N GLN A 393 -10.13 5.15 13.48
CA GLN A 393 -9.12 4.63 14.42
C GLN A 393 -9.44 4.92 15.90
N LEU A 394 -10.00 6.09 16.21
CA LEU A 394 -10.41 6.43 17.56
C LEU A 394 -11.67 5.67 17.97
N ARG A 395 -12.62 5.49 17.06
CA ARG A 395 -13.78 4.62 17.30
C ARG A 395 -13.33 3.19 17.60
N LEU A 396 -12.46 2.61 16.76
CA LEU A 396 -11.89 1.28 16.99
C LEU A 396 -11.12 1.18 18.32
N LEU A 397 -10.38 2.22 18.73
CA LEU A 397 -9.80 2.26 20.06
C LEU A 397 -10.91 2.21 21.15
N GLY A 398 -11.96 3.00 21.01
CA GLY A 398 -13.14 2.97 21.88
C GLY A 398 -13.78 1.59 21.99
N HIS A 399 -13.93 0.86 20.87
CA HIS A 399 -14.39 -0.54 20.87
C HIS A 399 -13.57 -1.43 21.79
N TYR A 400 -12.24 -1.35 21.69
CA TYR A 400 -11.35 -2.18 22.50
C TYR A 400 -11.31 -1.74 23.96
N LEU A 401 -11.36 -0.43 24.23
CA LEU A 401 -11.37 0.12 25.59
C LEU A 401 -12.66 -0.17 26.36
N ALA A 402 -13.79 -0.33 25.65
CA ALA A 402 -15.13 -0.52 26.22
C ALA A 402 -15.22 -1.62 27.30
N ARG A 403 -14.34 -2.64 27.25
CA ARG A 403 -14.29 -3.71 28.24
C ARG A 403 -13.74 -3.28 29.61
N TRP A 404 -13.06 -2.15 29.69
CA TRP A 404 -12.42 -1.62 30.89
C TRP A 404 -13.01 -0.29 31.37
N ASP A 405 -13.67 0.47 30.49
CA ASP A 405 -14.26 1.78 30.82
C ASP A 405 -15.79 1.84 30.64
N ALA A 406 -16.44 0.69 30.41
CA ALA A 406 -17.88 0.60 30.14
C ALA A 406 -18.34 1.55 29.00
N GLY A 407 -17.50 1.70 27.97
CA GLY A 407 -17.79 2.49 26.78
C GLY A 407 -17.66 4.00 26.98
N ALA A 408 -17.00 4.46 28.05
CA ALA A 408 -16.82 5.90 28.30
C ALA A 408 -16.07 6.60 27.15
N PHE A 409 -14.98 6.00 26.66
CA PHE A 409 -14.25 6.51 25.50
C PHE A 409 -15.09 6.46 24.22
N ALA A 410 -15.84 5.37 24.01
CA ALA A 410 -16.72 5.22 22.85
C ALA A 410 -17.76 6.34 22.77
N ARG A 411 -18.41 6.69 23.88
CA ARG A 411 -19.35 7.82 23.96
C ARG A 411 -18.70 9.16 23.62
N GLN A 412 -17.44 9.38 24.00
CA GLN A 412 -16.71 10.59 23.60
C GLN A 412 -16.44 10.64 22.09
N CYS A 413 -16.25 9.48 21.44
CA CYS A 413 -16.12 9.39 19.99
C CYS A 413 -17.46 9.57 19.24
N GLU A 414 -18.57 9.17 19.85
CA GLU A 414 -19.90 9.18 19.22
C GLU A 414 -20.59 10.54 19.33
N ASP A 415 -20.63 11.09 20.54
CA ASP A 415 -21.47 12.24 20.87
C ASP A 415 -20.68 13.37 21.56
N GLY A 416 -19.39 13.15 21.86
CA GLY A 416 -18.53 14.09 22.57
C GLY A 416 -17.49 14.78 21.68
N ASP A 417 -16.62 15.58 22.31
CA ASP A 417 -15.43 16.13 21.65
C ASP A 417 -14.21 15.30 22.04
N ILE A 418 -13.98 14.20 21.31
CA ILE A 418 -12.86 13.29 21.56
C ILE A 418 -11.50 13.99 21.56
N HIS A 419 -11.34 15.03 20.74
CA HIS A 419 -10.07 15.77 20.66
C HIS A 419 -9.83 16.60 21.92
N GLU A 420 -10.87 17.26 22.43
CA GLU A 420 -10.79 17.98 23.70
C GLU A 420 -10.60 17.01 24.88
N TYR A 421 -11.31 15.89 24.90
CA TYR A 421 -11.16 14.84 25.91
C TYR A 421 -9.71 14.32 25.97
N MET A 422 -9.14 13.99 24.80
CA MET A 422 -7.73 13.58 24.68
C MET A 422 -6.75 14.71 25.02
N ARG A 423 -7.08 15.96 24.70
CA ARG A 423 -6.23 17.13 25.02
C ARG A 423 -6.09 17.30 26.51
N GLN A 424 -7.21 17.24 27.24
CA GLN A 424 -7.23 17.30 28.70
C GLN A 424 -6.43 16.14 29.30
N GLY A 425 -6.63 14.92 28.79
CA GLY A 425 -5.91 13.74 29.27
C GLY A 425 -4.40 13.77 28.99
N THR A 426 -3.96 14.35 27.88
CA THR A 426 -2.53 14.44 27.53
C THR A 426 -1.80 15.61 28.19
N GLY A 427 -2.53 16.63 28.65
CA GLY A 427 -1.98 17.88 29.16
C GLY A 427 -1.47 18.84 28.08
N LEU A 428 -1.89 18.65 26.82
CA LEU A 428 -1.53 19.54 25.72
C LEU A 428 -2.37 20.82 25.74
N HIS A 429 -1.82 21.90 25.19
CA HIS A 429 -2.44 23.22 25.19
C HIS A 429 -3.28 23.47 23.94
N THR A 430 -2.83 23.02 22.77
CA THR A 430 -3.47 23.30 21.48
C THR A 430 -4.16 22.07 20.89
N ARG A 431 -5.29 22.28 20.20
CA ARG A 431 -6.05 21.21 19.52
C ARG A 431 -5.24 20.58 18.38
N ASP A 432 -4.52 21.38 17.60
CA ASP A 432 -3.78 20.88 16.44
C ASP A 432 -2.61 19.97 16.82
N LYS A 433 -1.87 20.33 17.88
CA LYS A 433 -0.80 19.47 18.38
C LYS A 433 -1.35 18.26 19.12
N GLN A 434 -2.52 18.36 19.77
CA GLN A 434 -3.23 17.19 20.28
C GLN A 434 -3.56 16.20 19.17
N LYS A 435 -4.16 16.64 18.05
CA LYS A 435 -4.42 15.75 16.90
C LYS A 435 -3.14 15.08 16.41
N THR A 436 -2.09 15.87 16.21
CA THR A 436 -0.77 15.38 15.79
C THR A 436 -0.22 14.32 16.76
N TRP A 437 -0.33 14.57 18.07
CA TRP A 437 0.11 13.65 19.11
C TRP A 437 -0.70 12.37 19.12
N THR A 438 -2.03 12.46 19.03
CA THR A 438 -2.94 11.31 19.06
C THR A 438 -2.69 10.40 17.87
N TYR A 439 -2.65 10.91 16.64
CA TYR A 439 -2.35 10.06 15.48
C TYR A 439 -0.93 9.48 15.55
N ALA A 440 0.06 10.24 16.01
CA ALA A 440 1.40 9.70 16.23
C ALA A 440 1.36 8.51 17.21
N MET A 441 0.62 8.63 18.33
CA MET A 441 0.45 7.54 19.30
C MET A 441 -0.25 6.33 18.68
N LEU A 442 -1.37 6.53 17.96
CA LEU A 442 -2.12 5.45 17.29
C LEU A 442 -1.25 4.72 16.26
N PHE A 443 -0.31 5.42 15.61
CA PHE A 443 0.65 4.84 14.67
C PHE A 443 1.93 4.30 15.32
N GLY A 444 1.99 4.21 16.65
CA GLY A 444 3.12 3.63 17.37
C GLY A 444 4.34 4.55 17.38
N ALA A 445 4.15 5.84 17.64
CA ALA A 445 5.25 6.79 17.85
C ALA A 445 5.92 6.58 19.20
N ALA A 446 7.26 6.49 19.19
CA ALA A 446 8.04 6.35 20.41
C ALA A 446 7.90 7.58 21.31
N PRO A 447 8.12 7.47 22.64
CA PRO A 447 8.00 8.60 23.57
C PRO A 447 8.83 9.83 23.15
N ALA A 448 9.99 9.61 22.51
CA ALA A 448 10.81 10.71 21.99
C ALA A 448 10.12 11.51 20.87
N LEU A 449 9.36 10.87 19.99
CA LEU A 449 8.61 11.56 18.94
C LEU A 449 7.39 12.28 19.52
N LEU A 450 6.65 11.63 20.42
CA LEU A 450 5.52 12.24 21.12
C LEU A 450 5.93 13.50 21.90
N GLY A 451 7.04 13.47 22.62
CA GLY A 451 7.49 14.65 23.35
C GLY A 451 8.07 15.76 22.48
N ARG A 452 8.47 15.50 21.22
CA ARG A 452 8.73 16.59 20.26
C ARG A 452 7.44 17.33 19.93
N THR A 453 6.33 16.62 19.80
CA THR A 453 5.01 17.24 19.63
C THR A 453 4.62 18.06 20.86
N VAL A 454 4.90 17.59 22.07
CA VAL A 454 4.70 18.37 23.33
C VAL A 454 5.52 19.66 23.34
N ILE A 455 6.78 19.62 22.87
CA ILE A 455 7.62 20.81 22.77
C ILE A 455 7.07 21.78 21.72
N ALA A 456 6.64 21.27 20.56
CA ALA A 456 6.02 22.08 19.51
C ALA A 456 4.68 22.70 19.97
N ASP A 457 3.96 22.03 20.86
CA ASP A 457 2.73 22.52 21.48
C ASP A 457 2.97 23.71 22.42
N HIS A 458 4.06 23.69 23.21
CA HIS A 458 4.44 24.87 24.00
C HIS A 458 4.70 26.09 23.11
N VAL A 459 5.43 25.90 22.00
CA VAL A 459 5.70 26.97 21.04
C VAL A 459 4.40 27.48 20.43
N ALA A 460 3.52 26.58 19.97
CA ALA A 460 2.24 26.94 19.37
C ALA A 460 1.30 27.68 20.35
N ALA A 461 1.41 27.38 21.65
CA ALA A 461 0.65 28.04 22.72
C ALA A 461 1.30 29.35 23.22
N GLY A 462 2.44 29.78 22.66
CA GLY A 462 3.17 30.96 23.14
C GLY A 462 3.85 30.78 24.50
N LEU A 463 4.08 29.53 24.92
CA LEU A 463 4.72 29.17 26.18
C LEU A 463 6.23 28.91 25.99
N PRO A 464 7.05 29.05 27.06
CA PRO A 464 8.46 28.71 27.00
C PRO A 464 8.69 27.25 26.58
N ALA A 465 9.38 27.06 25.45
CA ALA A 465 9.63 25.73 24.89
C ALA A 465 10.64 24.94 25.76
N PRO A 466 10.30 23.72 26.21
CA PRO A 466 11.26 22.85 26.87
C PRO A 466 12.42 22.47 25.92
N LYS A 467 13.60 22.16 26.49
CA LYS A 467 14.75 21.70 25.71
C LYS A 467 14.43 20.40 24.96
N GLN A 468 14.86 20.30 23.70
CA GLN A 468 14.72 19.09 22.87
C GLN A 468 15.31 17.83 23.49
N SER A 469 16.34 17.96 24.34
CA SER A 469 16.91 16.85 25.11
C SER A 469 15.91 16.19 26.06
N ARG A 470 14.82 16.86 26.43
CA ARG A 470 13.75 16.34 27.30
C ARG A 470 12.63 15.63 26.55
N ALA A 471 12.66 15.57 25.22
CA ALA A 471 11.54 15.04 24.42
C ALA A 471 11.11 13.64 24.87
N ARG A 472 12.04 12.71 25.12
CA ARG A 472 11.68 11.36 25.59
C ARG A 472 10.92 11.38 26.93
N THR A 473 11.38 12.18 27.88
CA THR A 473 10.75 12.30 29.21
C THR A 473 9.37 12.94 29.12
N LEU A 474 9.24 14.03 28.35
CA LEU A 474 7.96 14.73 28.16
C LEU A 474 6.92 13.85 27.47
N GLY A 475 7.33 13.07 26.46
CA GLY A 475 6.42 12.13 25.81
C GLY A 475 5.97 11.00 26.74
N LYS A 476 6.86 10.49 27.62
CA LYS A 476 6.47 9.52 28.65
C LYS A 476 5.48 10.14 29.63
N GLN A 477 5.76 11.33 30.16
CA GLN A 477 4.85 12.04 31.07
C GLN A 477 3.47 12.28 30.45
N SER A 478 3.41 12.66 29.17
CA SER A 478 2.14 12.86 28.47
C SER A 478 1.35 11.55 28.26
N LEU A 479 2.03 10.42 28.06
CA LEU A 479 1.41 9.09 28.06
C LEU A 479 0.92 8.69 29.45
N ASP A 480 1.70 8.96 30.49
CA ASP A 480 1.33 8.67 31.88
C ASP A 480 0.08 9.48 32.27
N ASN A 481 0.04 10.78 31.96
CA ASN A 481 -1.14 11.64 32.14
C ASN A 481 -2.38 11.07 31.44
N LEU A 482 -2.22 10.59 30.19
CA LEU A 482 -3.32 9.98 29.45
C LEU A 482 -3.80 8.70 30.13
N GLY A 483 -2.88 7.90 30.67
CA GLY A 483 -3.21 6.69 31.41
C GLY A 483 -3.95 6.96 32.72
N ASP A 484 -3.62 8.05 33.40
CA ASP A 484 -4.32 8.50 34.61
C ASP A 484 -5.72 9.03 34.30
N ALA A 485 -5.86 9.82 33.22
CA ALA A 485 -7.14 10.34 32.76
C ALA A 485 -8.05 9.27 32.14
N ILE A 486 -7.46 8.26 31.51
CA ILE A 486 -8.16 7.15 30.84
C ILE A 486 -7.60 5.82 31.37
N PRO A 487 -8.07 5.34 32.55
CA PRO A 487 -7.53 4.12 33.20
C PRO A 487 -7.63 2.83 32.38
N ALA A 488 -8.43 2.81 31.31
CA ALA A 488 -8.47 1.72 30.35
C ALA A 488 -7.25 1.67 29.42
N PHE A 489 -6.55 2.79 29.23
CA PHE A 489 -5.41 2.89 28.32
C PHE A 489 -4.19 2.05 28.79
N PRO A 490 -3.78 2.08 30.08
CA PRO A 490 -2.75 1.16 30.56
C PRO A 490 -3.18 -0.31 30.48
N LYS A 491 -4.48 -0.61 30.57
CA LYS A 491 -5.02 -1.98 30.47
C LYS A 491 -4.90 -2.55 29.06
N ILE A 492 -5.20 -1.75 28.03
CA ILE A 492 -5.01 -2.19 26.64
C ILE A 492 -3.53 -2.36 26.32
N GLN A 493 -2.65 -1.49 26.84
CA GLN A 493 -1.20 -1.64 26.66
C GLN A 493 -0.69 -2.98 27.22
N ALA A 494 -1.07 -3.33 28.46
CA ALA A 494 -0.70 -4.62 29.05
C ALA A 494 -1.24 -5.83 28.26
N ALA A 495 -2.47 -5.75 27.74
CA ALA A 495 -3.05 -6.81 26.91
C ALA A 495 -2.32 -6.98 25.55
N LEU A 496 -1.88 -5.86 24.97
CA LEU A 496 -1.11 -5.82 23.74
C LEU A 496 0.31 -6.36 23.94
N GLU A 497 0.95 -6.08 25.09
CA GLU A 497 2.25 -6.63 25.45
C GLU A 497 2.22 -8.17 25.50
N ALA A 498 1.22 -8.75 26.18
CA ALA A 498 1.03 -10.20 26.23
C ALA A 498 0.76 -10.80 24.84
N SER A 499 0.05 -10.09 23.97
CA SER A 499 -0.21 -10.55 22.60
C SER A 499 1.03 -10.48 21.71
N ALA A 500 1.87 -9.45 21.91
CA ALA A 500 3.14 -9.32 21.21
C ALA A 500 4.14 -10.41 21.63
N GLU A 501 4.16 -10.82 22.90
CA GLU A 501 4.94 -11.97 23.39
C GLU A 501 4.50 -13.29 22.74
N ARG A 502 3.19 -13.46 22.55
CA ARG A 502 2.62 -14.59 21.79
C ARG A 502 2.93 -14.52 20.29
N GLY A 503 3.33 -13.34 19.78
CA GLY A 503 3.75 -13.11 18.39
C GLY A 503 2.63 -12.79 17.40
N TYR A 504 1.38 -12.70 17.84
CA TYR A 504 0.25 -12.35 16.98
C TYR A 504 -0.93 -11.72 17.74
N LEU A 505 -1.68 -10.89 17.00
CA LEU A 505 -2.99 -10.39 17.39
C LEU A 505 -4.07 -11.16 16.63
N GLU A 506 -5.21 -11.32 17.28
CA GLU A 506 -6.45 -11.76 16.64
C GLU A 506 -7.26 -10.53 16.25
N THR A 507 -7.81 -10.53 15.05
CA THR A 507 -8.57 -9.40 14.51
C THR A 507 -10.08 -9.61 14.63
N LEU A 508 -10.88 -8.64 14.17
CA LEU A 508 -12.35 -8.65 14.32
C LEU A 508 -13.06 -9.88 13.72
N ASP A 509 -12.48 -10.49 12.69
CA ASP A 509 -12.98 -11.69 12.02
C ASP A 509 -12.23 -12.98 12.42
N GLY A 510 -11.44 -12.93 13.50
CA GLY A 510 -10.77 -14.09 14.08
C GLY A 510 -9.48 -14.54 13.39
N ARG A 511 -9.06 -13.90 12.29
CA ARG A 511 -7.74 -14.22 11.69
C ARG A 511 -6.60 -13.69 12.56
N LYS A 512 -5.40 -14.20 12.29
CA LYS A 512 -4.19 -13.84 13.03
C LYS A 512 -3.30 -12.94 12.20
N ILE A 513 -2.88 -11.80 12.76
CA ILE A 513 -1.87 -10.92 12.17
C ILE A 513 -0.60 -10.94 13.05
N PRO A 514 0.60 -11.07 12.46
CA PRO A 514 1.82 -11.14 13.25
C PRO A 514 2.21 -9.78 13.81
N VAL A 515 2.75 -9.78 15.02
CA VAL A 515 3.26 -8.58 15.69
C VAL A 515 4.73 -8.78 16.03
N ALA A 516 5.58 -7.93 15.48
CA ALA A 516 7.04 -8.04 15.63
C ALA A 516 7.61 -7.20 16.80
N SER A 517 6.84 -6.25 17.32
CA SER A 517 7.28 -5.34 18.39
C SER A 517 6.08 -4.89 19.23
N GLN A 518 6.25 -4.89 20.55
CA GLN A 518 5.25 -4.39 21.52
C GLN A 518 4.82 -2.95 21.19
N HIS A 519 5.77 -2.12 20.77
CA HIS A 519 5.51 -0.71 20.47
C HIS A 519 4.56 -0.50 19.29
N LEU A 520 4.51 -1.44 18.34
CA LEU A 520 3.64 -1.38 17.17
C LEU A 520 2.32 -2.12 17.37
N ALA A 521 2.14 -2.82 18.49
CA ALA A 521 0.99 -3.70 18.70
C ALA A 521 -0.35 -2.93 18.64
N LEU A 522 -0.42 -1.73 19.21
CA LEU A 522 -1.63 -0.89 19.13
C LEU A 522 -1.93 -0.49 17.68
N ALA A 523 -0.93 0.00 16.96
CA ALA A 523 -1.08 0.37 15.55
C ALA A 523 -1.55 -0.81 14.70
N MET A 524 -0.97 -2.00 14.92
CA MET A 524 -1.35 -3.22 14.22
C MET A 524 -2.79 -3.65 14.54
N LEU A 525 -3.22 -3.56 15.80
CA LEU A 525 -4.58 -3.89 16.22
C LEU A 525 -5.61 -2.97 15.53
N LEU A 526 -5.37 -1.67 15.55
CA LEU A 526 -6.28 -0.68 14.98
C LEU A 526 -6.31 -0.76 13.45
N GLN A 527 -5.15 -0.86 12.79
CA GLN A 527 -5.09 -0.99 11.33
C GLN A 527 -5.68 -2.31 10.82
N GLY A 528 -5.53 -3.40 11.58
CA GLY A 528 -6.14 -4.68 11.23
C GLY A 528 -7.65 -4.65 11.34
N ALA A 529 -8.17 -4.03 12.40
CA ALA A 529 -9.60 -3.82 12.55
C ALA A 529 -10.17 -2.91 11.45
N GLU A 530 -9.50 -1.80 11.15
CA GLU A 530 -9.86 -0.90 10.05
C GLU A 530 -9.92 -1.63 8.71
N ALA A 531 -8.90 -2.43 8.40
CA ALA A 531 -8.87 -3.21 7.16
C ALA A 531 -10.07 -4.16 7.04
N ILE A 532 -10.48 -4.80 8.12
CA ILE A 532 -11.63 -5.72 8.13
C ILE A 532 -12.95 -4.98 7.98
N ILE A 533 -13.12 -3.85 8.69
CA ILE A 533 -14.30 -3.00 8.57
C ILE A 533 -14.46 -2.54 7.12
N MET A 534 -13.40 -1.99 6.52
CA MET A 534 -13.50 -1.44 5.16
C MET A 534 -13.69 -2.53 4.11
N LYS A 535 -13.10 -3.72 4.30
CA LYS A 535 -13.39 -4.89 3.47
C LYS A 535 -14.85 -5.29 3.53
N LYS A 536 -15.43 -5.32 4.73
CA LYS A 536 -16.84 -5.64 4.90
C LYS A 536 -17.75 -4.55 4.34
N ALA A 537 -17.37 -3.29 4.48
CA ALA A 537 -18.09 -2.17 3.87
C ALA A 537 -18.09 -2.30 2.33
N ILE A 538 -16.97 -2.64 1.71
CA ILE A 538 -16.91 -2.91 0.25
C ILE A 538 -17.80 -4.10 -0.13
N ASP A 539 -17.75 -5.20 0.63
CA ASP A 539 -18.58 -6.39 0.42
C ASP A 539 -20.09 -6.08 0.49
N ILE A 540 -20.49 -5.10 1.30
CA ILE A 540 -21.87 -4.63 1.43
C ILE A 540 -22.23 -3.63 0.31
N ALA A 541 -21.35 -2.67 0.01
CA ALA A 541 -21.64 -1.57 -0.93
C ALA A 541 -21.59 -2.02 -2.39
N ALA A 542 -20.58 -2.79 -2.79
CA ALA A 542 -20.31 -3.07 -4.20
C ALA A 542 -21.50 -3.72 -4.94
N PRO A 543 -22.22 -4.73 -4.39
CA PRO A 543 -23.40 -5.29 -5.06
C PRO A 543 -24.53 -4.29 -5.27
N GLN A 544 -24.66 -3.29 -4.39
CA GLN A 544 -25.69 -2.25 -4.49
C GLN A 544 -25.32 -1.24 -5.58
N LEU A 545 -24.04 -0.88 -5.69
CA LEU A 545 -23.53 0.02 -6.74
C LEU A 545 -23.72 -0.55 -8.14
N LEU A 546 -23.64 -1.87 -8.32
CA LEU A 546 -23.87 -2.54 -9.62
C LEU A 546 -25.29 -2.36 -10.16
N ARG A 547 -26.24 -1.91 -9.33
CA ARG A 547 -27.63 -1.63 -9.72
C ARG A 547 -27.83 -0.17 -10.17
N LEU A 548 -26.78 0.63 -10.08
CA LEU A 548 -26.74 2.05 -10.41
C LEU A 548 -25.75 2.25 -11.56
N ASP A 549 -25.79 3.43 -12.19
CA ASP A 549 -24.70 3.88 -13.03
C ASP A 549 -23.59 4.47 -12.15
N ALA A 550 -22.95 3.59 -11.38
CA ALA A 550 -21.91 3.92 -10.42
C ALA A 550 -20.72 2.96 -10.55
N ARG A 551 -19.50 3.52 -10.44
CA ARG A 551 -18.26 2.78 -10.61
C ARG A 551 -17.35 3.04 -9.42
N LEU A 552 -17.28 2.08 -8.50
CA LEU A 552 -16.21 2.06 -7.50
C LEU A 552 -14.87 2.00 -8.24
N TRP A 553 -14.01 2.97 -8.01
CA TRP A 553 -12.70 3.05 -8.64
C TRP A 553 -11.56 3.15 -7.63
N GLY A 554 -11.83 3.60 -6.40
CA GLY A 554 -10.82 3.77 -5.36
C GLY A 554 -11.23 3.20 -4.02
N TRP A 555 -10.29 2.52 -3.38
CA TRP A 555 -10.30 2.21 -1.94
C TRP A 555 -8.94 2.61 -1.37
N VAL A 556 -8.91 3.67 -0.54
CA VAL A 556 -7.69 4.19 0.08
C VAL A 556 -7.86 4.16 1.59
N HIS A 557 -7.49 3.02 2.19
CA HIS A 557 -7.57 2.80 3.63
C HIS A 557 -9.01 2.87 4.17
N ASP A 558 -9.40 4.00 4.73
CA ASP A 558 -10.72 4.33 5.29
C ASP A 558 -11.64 5.09 4.32
N GLU A 559 -11.16 5.33 3.10
CA GLU A 559 -11.86 6.10 2.07
C GLU A 559 -12.28 5.22 0.88
N LEU A 560 -13.51 5.40 0.40
CA LEU A 560 -14.04 4.81 -0.84
C LEU A 560 -14.37 5.93 -1.84
N GLN A 561 -14.08 5.66 -3.12
CA GLN A 561 -14.23 6.61 -4.21
C GLN A 561 -14.98 6.00 -5.39
N VAL A 562 -16.09 6.64 -5.78
CA VAL A 562 -17.03 6.17 -6.80
C VAL A 562 -17.33 7.27 -7.80
N ASP A 563 -17.27 6.99 -9.10
CA ASP A 563 -17.78 7.90 -10.13
C ASP A 563 -19.17 7.45 -10.62
N CYS A 564 -20.14 8.36 -10.67
CA CYS A 564 -21.53 8.03 -10.95
C CYS A 564 -22.27 9.10 -11.76
N ASP A 565 -23.46 8.73 -12.24
CA ASP A 565 -24.44 9.70 -12.75
C ASP A 565 -24.77 10.75 -11.66
N PRO A 566 -24.81 12.06 -11.98
CA PRO A 566 -25.08 13.13 -11.01
C PRO A 566 -26.40 12.99 -10.26
N HIS A 567 -27.45 12.44 -10.89
CA HIS A 567 -28.76 12.26 -10.26
C HIS A 567 -28.75 11.12 -9.23
N GLN A 568 -27.76 10.22 -9.30
CA GLN A 568 -27.61 9.08 -8.39
C GLN A 568 -26.61 9.34 -7.26
N ALA A 569 -25.88 10.46 -7.29
CA ALA A 569 -24.82 10.76 -6.33
C ALA A 569 -25.26 10.74 -4.85
N PRO A 570 -26.45 11.26 -4.46
CA PRO A 570 -26.92 11.14 -3.08
C PRO A 570 -27.12 9.67 -2.64
N PHE A 571 -27.71 8.84 -3.50
CA PHE A 571 -27.90 7.40 -3.22
C PHE A 571 -26.56 6.67 -3.11
N VAL A 572 -25.59 6.99 -3.98
CA VAL A 572 -24.24 6.43 -3.90
C VAL A 572 -23.59 6.79 -2.57
N GLY A 573 -23.65 8.07 -2.18
CA GLY A 573 -23.11 8.54 -0.89
C GLY A 573 -23.73 7.80 0.31
N GLU A 574 -25.06 7.68 0.33
CA GLU A 574 -25.79 6.94 1.37
C GLU A 574 -25.39 5.46 1.41
N ILE A 575 -25.27 4.78 0.26
CA ILE A 575 -24.83 3.37 0.20
C ILE A 575 -23.45 3.22 0.82
N LEU A 576 -22.50 4.10 0.48
CA LEU A 576 -21.13 4.01 1.00
C LEU A 576 -21.08 4.26 2.51
N SER A 577 -21.73 5.33 2.99
CA SER A 577 -21.76 5.67 4.42
C SER A 577 -22.46 4.59 5.25
N LEU A 578 -23.62 4.11 4.79
CA LEU A 578 -24.36 3.04 5.48
C LEU A 578 -23.59 1.73 5.49
N ALA A 579 -22.86 1.39 4.43
CA ALA A 579 -22.05 0.17 4.39
C ALA A 579 -20.94 0.17 5.46
N ILE A 580 -20.33 1.33 5.74
CA ILE A 580 -19.34 1.47 6.83
C ILE A 580 -20.00 1.27 8.20
N VAL A 581 -21.19 1.86 8.41
CA VAL A 581 -21.96 1.67 9.65
C VAL A 581 -22.36 0.20 9.85
N GLN A 582 -22.95 -0.41 8.83
CA GLN A 582 -23.37 -1.81 8.84
C GLN A 582 -22.21 -2.79 9.01
N ALA A 583 -21.02 -2.47 8.51
CA ALA A 583 -19.82 -3.26 8.79
C ALA A 583 -19.49 -3.27 10.29
N GLY A 584 -19.64 -2.12 10.98
CA GLY A 584 -19.49 -2.06 12.44
C GLY A 584 -20.52 -2.88 13.19
N GLU A 585 -21.78 -2.84 12.75
CA GLU A 585 -22.87 -3.65 13.31
C GLU A 585 -22.63 -5.15 13.12
N TYR A 586 -22.20 -5.56 11.92
CA TYR A 586 -21.88 -6.95 11.59
C TYR A 586 -20.84 -7.55 12.54
N TYR A 587 -19.80 -6.78 12.88
CA TYR A 587 -18.77 -7.20 13.83
C TYR A 587 -19.10 -6.89 15.29
N ASN A 588 -20.34 -6.49 15.60
CA ASN A 588 -20.82 -6.17 16.94
C ASN A 588 -19.89 -5.18 17.67
N LEU A 589 -19.49 -4.10 16.98
CA LEU A 589 -18.62 -3.12 17.59
C LEU A 589 -19.34 -2.44 18.77
N ARG A 590 -18.62 -2.25 19.89
CA ARG A 590 -19.08 -1.51 21.08
C ARG A 590 -19.01 0.01 20.92
N VAL A 591 -19.04 0.47 19.68
CA VAL A 591 -19.00 1.87 19.26
C VAL A 591 -19.74 1.94 17.93
N ARG A 592 -20.58 2.95 17.75
CA ARG A 592 -21.21 3.28 16.47
C ARG A 592 -20.14 3.81 15.52
N LEU A 593 -20.03 3.22 14.34
CA LEU A 593 -19.24 3.79 13.26
C LEU A 593 -20.04 4.88 12.55
N ASP A 594 -19.33 5.78 11.89
CA ASP A 594 -19.90 6.90 11.16
C ASP A 594 -19.06 7.17 9.92
N ALA A 595 -19.66 7.81 8.92
CA ALA A 595 -18.99 8.10 7.66
C ALA A 595 -19.62 9.31 6.96
N ASP A 596 -18.78 10.26 6.59
CA ASP A 596 -19.17 11.44 5.82
C ASP A 596 -18.88 11.21 4.34
N TYR A 597 -19.76 11.70 3.48
CA TYR A 597 -19.53 11.69 2.04
C TYR A 597 -19.61 13.10 1.44
N GLN A 598 -18.89 13.29 0.35
CA GLN A 598 -18.86 14.51 -0.44
C GLN A 598 -19.08 14.17 -1.91
N VAL A 599 -19.69 15.11 -2.64
CA VAL A 599 -19.93 15.01 -4.08
C VAL A 599 -19.22 16.17 -4.77
N GLY A 600 -18.49 15.88 -5.83
CA GLY A 600 -17.77 16.89 -6.61
C GLY A 600 -17.31 16.37 -7.96
N GLU A 601 -16.59 17.19 -8.72
CA GLU A 601 -16.15 16.80 -10.07
C GLU A 601 -14.86 15.96 -10.03
N SER A 602 -14.05 16.16 -9.00
CA SER A 602 -12.74 15.54 -8.85
C SER A 602 -12.53 14.94 -7.46
N TRP A 603 -11.45 14.17 -7.31
CA TRP A 603 -11.03 13.66 -6.02
C TRP A 603 -10.68 14.82 -5.07
N ARG A 604 -10.18 15.96 -5.60
CA ARG A 604 -9.91 17.16 -4.79
C ARG A 604 -11.17 17.70 -4.11
N ASP A 605 -12.33 17.60 -4.77
CA ASP A 605 -13.58 18.16 -4.26
C ASP A 605 -14.26 17.26 -3.22
N THR A 606 -13.79 16.01 -3.12
CA THR A 606 -14.40 14.97 -2.28
C THR A 606 -13.50 14.51 -1.13
N HIS A 607 -12.29 15.07 -1.03
CA HIS A 607 -11.32 14.90 0.05
C HIS A 607 -10.16 15.89 -0.06
#